data_AF-A0A6D0IKJ3-F1
#
_entry.id   AF-A0A6D0IKJ3-F1
#
_cell.length_a   1.000
_cell.length_b   1.000
_cell.length_c   1.000
_cell.angle_alpha   90.00
_cell.angle_beta   90.00
_cell.angle_gamma   90.00
#
_symmetry.space_group_name_H-M   'P 1'
#
loop_
_entity.id
_entity.type
_entity.pdbx_description
1 polymer ?
#
loop_
_entity_poly.entity_id
_entity_poly.type
_entity_poly.pdbx_seq_one_letter_code
_entity_poly.pdbx_strand_id
1 'polypeptide(L)'
;RYGEVIGYAVRAIPRGSWIDESMVVLPEAPPLHTLPLATKVPAPLPPLEGYTFEGYRNADGSVGTKNLLGITTSVHCVAGVVDYVVKIIERDLLPKYPNVDGVVGLNHLYGCGVAINAPAAVVPIRTIHNISLNPNFGGEVMVIGLGCEKLQPERLLVGTDDVQAIPVESASIVSLQDEKHVGFQSMVEDILQVAERHLQK
;
A
#
# COMPACT_ATOMS: atom_id res chain seq x y z
N ARG A 1 23.29 -5.27 28.72
CA ARG A 1 21.83 -5.62 28.79
C ARG A 1 21.49 -6.29 27.46
N TYR A 2 20.61 -7.30 27.40
CA TYR A 2 20.36 -8.08 26.16
C TYR A 2 21.61 -8.74 25.55
N GLY A 3 22.63 -9.07 26.37
CA GLY A 3 23.88 -9.65 25.88
C GLY A 3 24.87 -8.67 25.23
N GLU A 4 24.50 -7.39 25.08
CA GLU A 4 25.30 -6.37 24.40
C GLU A 4 25.68 -5.19 25.31
N VAL A 5 26.70 -4.43 24.90
CA VAL A 5 27.13 -3.19 25.54
C VAL A 5 26.15 -2.08 25.20
N ILE A 6 25.52 -1.49 26.22
CA ILE A 6 24.59 -0.35 26.07
C ILE A 6 25.21 0.99 26.46
N GLY A 7 26.45 0.96 26.96
CA GLY A 7 27.18 2.13 27.43
C GLY A 7 28.19 1.78 28.52
N TYR A 8 28.87 2.82 28.97
CA TYR A 8 29.97 2.73 29.93
C TYR A 8 29.64 3.57 31.16
N ALA A 9 29.92 3.04 32.36
CA ALA A 9 29.64 3.74 33.60
C ALA A 9 30.56 4.97 33.75
N VAL A 10 29.99 6.13 34.04
CA VAL A 10 30.77 7.38 34.28
C VAL A 10 31.56 7.34 35.59
N ARG A 11 31.14 6.48 36.52
CA ARG A 11 31.72 6.26 37.85
C ARG A 11 31.45 4.84 38.31
N ALA A 12 32.10 4.40 39.40
CA ALA A 12 31.78 3.12 40.01
C ALA A 12 30.31 3.07 40.45
N ILE A 13 29.60 2.01 40.07
CA ILE A 13 28.18 1.78 40.37
C ILE A 13 28.07 0.60 41.35
N PRO A 14 27.65 0.82 42.62
CA PRO A 14 27.46 -0.27 43.58
C PRO A 14 26.37 -1.25 43.15
N ARG A 15 26.49 -2.50 43.59
CA ARG A 15 25.43 -3.49 43.38
C ARG A 15 24.13 -3.02 44.04
N GLY A 16 23.01 -3.14 43.31
CA GLY A 16 21.67 -2.82 43.82
C GLY A 16 21.32 -1.33 43.77
N SER A 17 22.19 -0.49 43.22
CA SER A 17 21.85 0.91 42.98
C SER A 17 20.93 1.08 41.78
N TRP A 18 20.15 2.15 41.79
CA TRP A 18 19.49 2.65 40.60
C TRP A 18 20.53 3.24 39.62
N ILE A 19 20.39 2.92 38.34
CA ILE A 19 21.23 3.45 37.26
C ILE A 19 20.33 4.34 36.40
N ASP A 20 20.57 5.64 36.42
CA ASP A 20 19.91 6.60 35.55
C ASP A 20 20.77 6.94 34.32
N GLU A 21 20.19 7.64 33.35
CA GLU A 21 20.84 7.97 32.08
C GLU A 21 22.11 8.82 32.25
N SER A 22 22.21 9.64 33.30
CA SER A 22 23.41 10.44 33.56
C SER A 22 24.61 9.60 34.02
N MET A 23 24.37 8.36 34.46
CA MET A 23 25.42 7.46 34.92
C MET A 23 26.07 6.64 33.80
N VAL A 24 25.55 6.74 32.57
CA VAL A 24 25.97 5.89 31.45
C VAL A 24 26.29 6.76 30.25
N VAL A 25 27.49 6.59 29.70
CA VAL A 25 27.88 7.18 28.42
C VAL A 25 27.60 6.20 27.30
N LEU A 26 26.92 6.69 26.27
CA LEU A 26 26.64 5.90 25.07
C LEU A 26 27.95 5.56 24.33
N PRO A 27 28.09 4.33 23.80
CA PRO A 27 29.22 4.02 22.93
C PRO A 27 29.10 4.79 21.62
N GLU A 28 30.22 5.26 21.08
CA GLU A 28 30.24 5.81 19.72
C GLU A 28 29.94 4.70 18.71
N ALA A 29 29.00 4.96 17.80
CA ALA A 29 28.62 3.99 16.78
C ALA A 29 29.74 3.83 15.74
N PRO A 30 30.14 2.60 15.38
CA PRO A 30 31.11 2.39 14.32
C PRO A 30 30.50 2.71 12.95
N PRO A 31 31.33 2.99 11.92
CA PRO A 31 30.83 3.21 10.56
C PRO A 31 30.11 1.99 9.97
N LEU A 32 29.05 2.22 9.19
CA LEU A 32 28.25 1.16 8.55
C LEU A 32 29.08 0.13 7.78
N HIS A 33 30.10 0.58 7.04
CA HIS A 33 30.96 -0.29 6.22
C HIS A 33 31.92 -1.18 7.02
N THR A 34 32.03 -0.97 8.33
CA THR A 34 32.85 -1.79 9.23
C THR A 34 32.05 -2.87 9.95
N LEU A 35 30.71 -2.84 9.80
CA LEU A 35 29.85 -3.80 10.47
C LEU A 35 30.02 -5.20 9.84
N PRO A 36 30.17 -6.25 10.66
CA PRO A 36 30.29 -7.61 10.15
C PRO A 36 28.97 -8.06 9.52
N LEU A 37 29.03 -8.63 8.32
CA LEU A 37 27.88 -9.15 7.59
C LEU A 37 27.91 -10.67 7.58
N ALA A 38 26.77 -11.29 7.91
CA ALA A 38 26.59 -12.76 7.89
C ALA A 38 27.63 -13.57 8.71
N THR A 39 28.22 -13.00 9.76
CA THR A 39 29.29 -13.66 10.55
C THR A 39 28.78 -14.67 11.59
N LYS A 40 27.48 -14.68 11.89
CA LYS A 40 26.86 -15.54 12.92
C LYS A 40 25.48 -16.02 12.45
N VAL A 41 25.40 -16.61 11.26
CA VAL A 41 24.15 -17.15 10.72
C VAL A 41 23.72 -18.35 11.58
N PRO A 42 22.56 -18.30 12.28
CA PRO A 42 22.11 -19.42 13.09
C PRO A 42 21.71 -20.60 12.20
N ALA A 43 21.80 -21.82 12.74
CA ALA A 43 21.28 -22.99 12.04
C ALA A 43 19.75 -22.89 11.87
N PRO A 44 19.18 -23.33 10.74
CA PRO A 44 17.73 -23.40 10.57
C PRO A 44 17.08 -24.23 11.69
N LEU A 45 16.00 -23.72 12.26
CA LEU A 45 15.17 -24.50 13.18
C LEU A 45 14.35 -25.53 12.38
N PRO A 46 13.88 -26.63 13.01
CA PRO A 46 12.97 -27.57 12.36
C PRO A 46 11.71 -26.85 11.82
N PRO A 47 11.22 -27.22 10.62
CA PRO A 47 10.01 -26.60 10.06
C PRO A 47 8.76 -26.94 10.88
N LEU A 48 7.79 -26.03 10.85
CA LEU A 48 6.45 -26.26 11.37
C LEU A 48 5.51 -26.63 10.21
N GLU A 49 4.88 -27.79 10.29
CA GLU A 49 4.00 -28.32 9.25
C GLU A 49 2.56 -28.47 9.79
N GLY A 50 1.56 -28.49 8.88
CA GLY A 50 0.16 -28.72 9.24
C GLY A 50 -0.65 -27.50 9.68
N TYR A 51 -0.04 -26.31 9.80
CA TYR A 51 -0.76 -25.07 10.10
C TYR A 51 -1.43 -24.50 8.85
N THR A 52 -2.70 -24.13 8.96
CA THR A 52 -3.50 -23.50 7.90
C THR A 52 -4.27 -22.30 8.44
N PHE A 53 -4.81 -21.47 7.54
CA PHE A 53 -5.75 -20.40 7.86
C PHE A 53 -6.79 -20.27 6.74
N GLU A 54 -7.99 -19.81 7.08
CA GLU A 54 -9.04 -19.50 6.11
C GLU A 54 -8.74 -18.16 5.45
N GLY A 55 -8.65 -18.12 4.13
CA GLY A 55 -8.31 -16.91 3.37
C GLY A 55 -8.86 -16.91 1.94
N TYR A 56 -8.81 -15.75 1.30
CA TYR A 56 -9.32 -15.51 -0.05
C TYR A 56 -8.22 -15.78 -1.06
N ARG A 57 -8.34 -16.85 -1.85
CA ARG A 57 -7.34 -17.23 -2.87
C ARG A 57 -7.49 -16.34 -4.10
N ASN A 58 -6.39 -15.71 -4.52
CA ASN A 58 -6.34 -14.88 -5.72
C ASN A 58 -5.84 -15.66 -6.94
N ALA A 59 -6.05 -15.10 -8.14
CA ALA A 59 -5.63 -15.71 -9.40
C ALA A 59 -4.10 -15.83 -9.54
N ASP A 60 -3.33 -14.94 -8.90
CA ASP A 60 -1.87 -14.97 -8.86
C ASP A 60 -1.29 -15.97 -7.84
N GLY A 61 -2.15 -16.66 -7.09
CA GLY A 61 -1.80 -17.63 -6.05
C GLY A 61 -1.61 -17.05 -4.64
N SER A 62 -1.59 -15.72 -4.50
CA SER A 62 -1.58 -15.04 -3.20
C SER A 62 -2.89 -15.28 -2.43
N VAL A 63 -2.86 -14.99 -1.12
CA VAL A 63 -4.02 -15.20 -0.24
C VAL A 63 -4.30 -13.95 0.56
N GLY A 64 -5.48 -13.36 0.34
CA GLY A 64 -6.03 -12.28 1.13
C GLY A 64 -6.57 -12.76 2.48
N THR A 65 -6.45 -11.90 3.48
CA THR A 65 -7.07 -12.06 4.82
C THR A 65 -8.38 -11.28 4.96
N LYS A 66 -8.63 -10.38 4.01
CA LYS A 66 -9.86 -9.61 3.86
C LYS A 66 -10.26 -9.58 2.39
N ASN A 67 -11.55 -9.42 2.12
CA ASN A 67 -12.09 -9.20 0.80
C ASN A 67 -12.49 -7.72 0.64
N LEU A 68 -11.58 -6.88 0.15
CA LEU A 68 -11.76 -5.43 0.06
C LEU A 68 -11.84 -4.97 -1.40
N LEU A 69 -12.70 -3.98 -1.66
CA LEU A 69 -12.65 -3.21 -2.91
C LEU A 69 -11.56 -2.13 -2.80
N GLY A 70 -10.51 -2.22 -3.62
CA GLY A 70 -9.48 -1.19 -3.73
C GLY A 70 -9.81 -0.17 -4.83
N ILE A 71 -9.80 1.12 -4.50
CA ILE A 71 -9.97 2.23 -5.44
C ILE A 71 -8.67 3.04 -5.47
N THR A 72 -7.83 2.86 -6.49
CA THR A 72 -6.60 3.62 -6.65
C THR A 72 -6.80 4.85 -7.51
N THR A 73 -6.08 5.92 -7.20
CA THR A 73 -6.06 7.15 -8.01
C THR A 73 -4.79 7.24 -8.82
N SER A 74 -4.83 7.85 -10.00
CA SER A 74 -3.62 8.19 -10.78
C SER A 74 -3.04 9.57 -10.43
N VAL A 75 -3.83 10.41 -9.74
CA VAL A 75 -3.48 11.80 -9.41
C VAL A 75 -4.22 12.30 -8.17
N HIS A 76 -3.61 13.26 -7.46
CA HIS A 76 -4.23 13.86 -6.28
C HIS A 76 -5.53 14.62 -6.54
N CYS A 77 -5.71 15.21 -7.73
CA CYS A 77 -6.87 16.08 -8.02
C CYS A 77 -8.22 15.37 -7.88
N VAL A 78 -8.25 14.04 -7.95
CA VAL A 78 -9.48 13.25 -7.77
C VAL A 78 -9.72 12.81 -6.33
N ALA A 79 -8.79 13.05 -5.39
CA ALA A 79 -8.86 12.53 -4.03
C ALA A 79 -10.16 12.91 -3.30
N GLY A 80 -10.61 14.17 -3.45
CA GLY A 80 -11.88 14.61 -2.87
C GLY A 80 -13.11 13.90 -3.46
N VAL A 81 -13.06 13.54 -4.75
CA VAL A 81 -14.12 12.77 -5.42
C VAL A 81 -14.10 11.33 -4.92
N VAL A 82 -12.92 10.71 -4.80
CA VAL A 82 -12.78 9.34 -4.27
C VAL A 82 -13.28 9.25 -2.84
N ASP A 83 -12.88 10.16 -1.95
CA ASP A 83 -13.35 10.17 -0.56
C ASP A 83 -14.87 10.36 -0.46
N TYR A 84 -15.44 11.17 -1.35
CA TYR A 84 -16.88 11.36 -1.44
C TYR A 84 -17.60 10.08 -1.90
N VAL A 85 -17.08 9.42 -2.94
CA VAL A 85 -17.69 8.20 -3.50
C VAL A 85 -17.52 7.00 -2.57
N VAL A 86 -16.37 6.84 -1.92
CA VAL A 86 -16.14 5.78 -0.90
C VAL A 86 -17.23 5.84 0.18
N LYS A 87 -17.55 7.03 0.70
CA LYS A 87 -18.62 7.20 1.69
C LYS A 87 -20.01 6.82 1.17
N ILE A 88 -20.27 7.06 -0.12
CA ILE A 88 -21.53 6.63 -0.75
C ILE A 88 -21.55 5.12 -0.91
N ILE A 89 -20.45 4.51 -1.36
CA ILE A 89 -20.32 3.06 -1.52
C ILE A 89 -20.55 2.37 -0.16
N GLU A 90 -19.88 2.81 0.90
CA GLU A 90 -20.04 2.27 2.25
C GLU A 90 -21.48 2.34 2.77
N ARG A 91 -22.19 3.42 2.48
CA ARG A 91 -23.57 3.64 2.96
C ARG A 91 -24.63 2.93 2.12
N ASP A 92 -24.52 3.01 0.80
CA ASP A 92 -25.62 2.68 -0.12
C ASP A 92 -25.40 1.37 -0.89
N LEU A 93 -24.15 0.97 -1.14
CA LEU A 93 -23.83 -0.25 -1.90
C LEU A 93 -23.36 -1.39 -1.00
N LEU A 94 -22.39 -1.14 -0.13
CA LEU A 94 -21.77 -2.17 0.71
C LEU A 94 -22.77 -3.00 1.55
N PRO A 95 -23.86 -2.44 2.11
CA PRO A 95 -24.86 -3.26 2.82
C PRO A 95 -25.56 -4.32 1.96
N LYS A 96 -25.53 -4.20 0.63
CA LYS A 96 -26.05 -5.19 -0.31
C LYS A 96 -25.09 -6.36 -0.54
N TYR A 97 -23.81 -6.22 -0.16
CA TYR A 97 -22.73 -7.15 -0.45
C TYR A 97 -22.00 -7.59 0.84
N PRO A 98 -22.63 -8.42 1.69
CA PRO A 98 -22.10 -8.77 3.01
C PRO A 98 -20.80 -9.60 2.97
N ASN A 99 -20.41 -10.12 1.81
CA ASN A 99 -19.17 -10.86 1.61
C ASN A 99 -17.96 -9.96 1.34
N VAL A 100 -18.18 -8.66 1.17
CA VAL A 100 -17.13 -7.64 1.01
C VAL A 100 -16.91 -6.96 2.36
N ASP A 101 -15.69 -7.03 2.87
CA ASP A 101 -15.32 -6.48 4.19
C ASP A 101 -15.34 -4.94 4.21
N GLY A 102 -15.17 -4.31 3.06
CA GLY A 102 -15.11 -2.86 2.94
C GLY A 102 -14.55 -2.36 1.62
N VAL A 103 -14.46 -1.04 1.51
CA VAL A 103 -13.89 -0.32 0.37
C VAL A 103 -12.78 0.61 0.86
N VAL A 104 -11.70 0.73 0.10
CA VAL A 104 -10.54 1.55 0.47
C VAL A 104 -10.13 2.43 -0.70
N GLY A 105 -10.16 3.75 -0.49
CA GLY A 105 -9.58 4.74 -1.41
C GLY A 105 -8.08 4.91 -1.17
N LEU A 106 -7.27 4.69 -2.21
CA LEU A 106 -5.82 4.81 -2.20
C LEU A 106 -5.40 6.15 -2.83
N ASN A 107 -5.64 7.22 -2.09
CA ASN A 107 -5.28 8.57 -2.51
C ASN A 107 -3.78 8.83 -2.36
N HIS A 108 -3.20 9.58 -3.31
CA HIS A 108 -1.80 10.00 -3.24
C HIS A 108 -1.58 11.42 -3.75
N LEU A 109 -0.49 12.06 -3.31
CA LEU A 109 -0.11 13.41 -3.76
C LEU A 109 0.65 13.44 -5.10
N TYR A 110 1.03 12.26 -5.61
CA TYR A 110 1.80 12.12 -6.84
C TYR A 110 0.95 12.41 -8.12
N GLY A 111 1.58 12.73 -9.25
CA GLY A 111 0.93 12.69 -10.59
C GLY A 111 0.61 14.02 -11.30
N CYS A 112 0.38 15.15 -10.61
CA CYS A 112 -0.09 16.38 -11.28
C CYS A 112 1.04 17.31 -11.80
N GLY A 113 2.21 17.30 -11.15
CA GLY A 113 3.35 18.16 -11.51
C GLY A 113 4.72 17.55 -11.20
N VAL A 114 4.75 16.26 -10.87
CA VAL A 114 6.00 15.56 -10.58
C VAL A 114 6.67 15.18 -11.90
N ALA A 115 7.98 15.32 -11.98
CA ALA A 115 8.74 14.80 -13.11
C ALA A 115 8.76 13.26 -13.02
N ILE A 116 7.76 12.61 -13.61
CA ILE A 116 7.55 11.16 -13.52
C ILE A 116 8.69 10.36 -14.16
N ASN A 117 9.42 11.00 -15.06
CA ASN A 117 10.62 10.44 -15.69
C ASN A 117 11.91 10.82 -14.93
N ALA A 118 11.83 11.49 -13.78
CA ALA A 118 13.01 11.81 -12.99
C ALA A 118 13.56 10.56 -12.29
N PRO A 119 14.89 10.41 -12.16
CA PRO A 119 15.50 9.22 -11.55
C PRO A 119 15.00 8.88 -10.14
N ALA A 120 14.60 9.88 -9.34
CA ALA A 120 14.12 9.69 -7.97
C ALA A 120 12.61 9.41 -7.87
N ALA A 121 11.87 9.43 -8.98
CA ALA A 121 10.41 9.30 -8.97
C ALA A 121 9.90 7.85 -8.82
N VAL A 122 10.81 6.86 -8.79
CA VAL A 122 10.49 5.43 -8.74
C VAL A 122 9.80 5.00 -7.44
N VAL A 123 10.16 5.60 -6.30
CA VAL A 123 9.66 5.14 -4.99
C VAL A 123 8.13 5.31 -4.87
N PRO A 124 7.54 6.50 -5.15
CA PRO A 124 6.09 6.66 -5.10
C PRO A 124 5.37 5.80 -6.14
N ILE A 125 5.83 5.75 -7.39
CA ILE A 125 5.20 4.95 -8.45
C ILE A 125 5.13 3.48 -8.03
N ARG A 126 6.27 2.91 -7.61
CA ARG A 126 6.34 1.52 -7.15
C ARG A 126 5.50 1.27 -5.90
N THR A 127 5.39 2.25 -5.02
CA THR A 127 4.55 2.14 -3.82
C THR A 127 3.08 2.03 -4.18
N ILE A 128 2.57 2.94 -5.01
CA ILE A 128 1.15 2.93 -5.42
C ILE A 128 0.83 1.67 -6.21
N HIS A 129 1.71 1.27 -7.12
CA HIS A 129 1.56 0.02 -7.85
C HIS A 129 1.48 -1.19 -6.91
N ASN A 130 2.44 -1.34 -5.99
CA ASN A 130 2.49 -2.51 -5.11
C ASN A 130 1.36 -2.54 -4.07
N ILE A 131 0.82 -1.38 -3.68
CA ILE A 131 -0.38 -1.34 -2.84
C ILE A 131 -1.57 -1.91 -3.61
N SER A 132 -1.72 -1.59 -4.90
CA SER A 132 -2.76 -2.17 -5.76
C SER A 132 -2.63 -3.69 -5.94
N LEU A 133 -1.43 -4.25 -5.76
CA LEU A 133 -1.17 -5.70 -5.75
C LEU A 133 -1.37 -6.37 -4.37
N ASN A 134 -1.88 -5.64 -3.37
CA ASN A 134 -2.12 -6.24 -2.06
C ASN A 134 -3.14 -7.41 -2.18
N PRO A 135 -2.86 -8.60 -1.61
CA PRO A 135 -3.76 -9.75 -1.72
C PRO A 135 -5.19 -9.52 -1.21
N ASN A 136 -5.39 -8.54 -0.31
CA ASN A 136 -6.71 -8.20 0.20
C ASN A 136 -7.60 -7.47 -0.83
N PHE A 137 -7.05 -7.02 -1.96
CA PHE A 137 -7.81 -6.43 -3.07
C PHE A 137 -8.17 -7.45 -4.16
N GLY A 138 -7.91 -8.73 -3.95
CA GLY A 138 -8.36 -9.79 -4.87
C GLY A 138 -7.67 -9.81 -6.24
N GLY A 139 -6.69 -8.93 -6.47
CA GLY A 139 -6.14 -8.69 -7.82
C GLY A 139 -7.06 -7.86 -8.72
N GLU A 140 -8.13 -7.27 -8.18
CA GLU A 140 -9.12 -6.48 -8.90
C GLU A 140 -9.26 -5.11 -8.23
N VAL A 141 -8.52 -4.13 -8.77
CA VAL A 141 -8.62 -2.73 -8.33
C VAL A 141 -9.36 -1.89 -9.35
N MET A 142 -10.10 -0.90 -8.86
CA MET A 142 -10.66 0.18 -9.67
C MET A 142 -9.66 1.33 -9.73
N VAL A 143 -9.47 1.94 -10.90
CA VAL A 143 -8.58 3.10 -11.08
C VAL A 143 -9.40 4.33 -11.43
N ILE A 144 -9.24 5.42 -10.69
CA ILE A 144 -9.86 6.70 -10.99
C ILE A 144 -8.78 7.73 -11.35
N GLY A 145 -8.89 8.29 -12.56
CA GLY A 145 -8.03 9.36 -13.05
C GLY A 145 -8.80 10.64 -13.33
N LEU A 146 -8.09 11.76 -13.39
CA LEU A 146 -8.71 13.02 -13.79
C LEU A 146 -8.79 13.09 -15.32
N GLY A 147 -7.73 12.68 -16.02
CA GLY A 147 -7.55 12.71 -17.48
C GLY A 147 -6.40 13.61 -17.94
N CYS A 148 -5.96 14.57 -17.11
CA CYS A 148 -4.89 15.51 -17.45
C CYS A 148 -3.55 15.25 -16.75
N GLU A 149 -3.49 14.22 -15.91
CA GLU A 149 -2.30 13.89 -15.12
C GLU A 149 -1.11 13.44 -15.97
N LYS A 150 0.10 13.57 -15.41
CA LYS A 150 1.30 13.03 -16.05
C LYS A 150 1.40 11.52 -15.81
N LEU A 151 0.92 11.02 -14.67
CA LEU A 151 0.94 9.59 -14.35
C LEU A 151 -0.36 8.99 -14.86
N GLN A 152 -0.40 8.61 -16.13
CA GLN A 152 -1.59 8.03 -16.69
C GLN A 152 -1.91 6.66 -16.03
N PRO A 153 -3.19 6.32 -15.80
CA PRO A 153 -3.61 5.03 -15.24
C PRO A 153 -2.92 3.84 -15.92
N GLU A 154 -2.80 3.84 -17.24
CA GLU A 154 -2.18 2.76 -18.00
C GLU A 154 -0.72 2.56 -17.61
N ARG A 155 -0.01 3.66 -17.31
CA ARG A 155 1.38 3.60 -16.85
C ARG A 155 1.51 3.03 -15.44
N LEU A 156 0.50 3.21 -14.60
CA LEU A 156 0.43 2.53 -13.30
C LEU A 156 0.25 1.01 -13.51
N LEU A 157 -0.44 0.59 -14.56
CA LEU A 157 -0.87 -0.80 -14.78
C LEU A 157 0.11 -1.67 -15.59
N VAL A 158 0.91 -1.09 -16.49
CA VAL A 158 1.81 -1.82 -17.41
C VAL A 158 2.95 -2.57 -16.69
N GLY A 159 3.26 -2.24 -15.43
CA GLY A 159 4.39 -2.82 -14.69
C GLY A 159 5.75 -2.30 -15.17
N THR A 160 6.82 -2.77 -14.53
CA THR A 160 8.23 -2.50 -14.87
C THR A 160 9.04 -3.79 -14.78
N ASP A 161 10.34 -3.78 -15.13
CA ASP A 161 11.19 -4.99 -15.02
C ASP A 161 11.20 -5.60 -13.61
N ASP A 162 11.00 -4.76 -12.59
CA ASP A 162 10.95 -5.11 -11.17
C ASP A 162 9.54 -5.25 -10.59
N VAL A 163 8.49 -5.02 -11.39
CA VAL A 163 7.10 -4.97 -10.91
C VAL A 163 6.13 -5.56 -11.93
N GLN A 164 5.34 -6.56 -11.53
CA GLN A 164 4.41 -7.24 -12.43
C GLN A 164 3.32 -6.30 -12.97
N ALA A 165 2.83 -6.54 -14.18
CA ALA A 165 1.69 -5.79 -14.70
C ALA A 165 0.42 -6.13 -13.91
N ILE A 166 -0.46 -5.15 -13.70
CA ILE A 166 -1.79 -5.36 -13.11
C ILE A 166 -2.78 -5.51 -14.26
N PRO A 167 -3.38 -6.70 -14.45
CA PRO A 167 -4.37 -6.91 -15.50
C PRO A 167 -5.68 -6.23 -15.09
N VAL A 168 -5.83 -4.96 -15.45
CA VAL A 168 -7.07 -4.20 -15.21
C VAL A 168 -7.80 -4.04 -16.53
N GLU A 169 -9.06 -4.48 -16.57
CA GLU A 169 -9.94 -4.23 -17.69
C GLU A 169 -10.12 -2.71 -17.87
N SER A 170 -10.15 -2.22 -19.12
CA SER A 170 -10.41 -0.80 -19.38
C SER A 170 -11.72 -0.31 -18.74
N ALA A 171 -12.69 -1.20 -18.54
CA ALA A 171 -13.97 -0.93 -17.87
C ALA A 171 -13.85 -0.68 -16.36
N SER A 172 -12.68 -0.88 -15.77
CA SER A 172 -12.34 -0.60 -14.37
C SER A 172 -11.54 0.70 -14.20
N ILE A 173 -11.26 1.41 -15.30
CA ILE A 173 -10.61 2.72 -15.30
C ILE A 173 -11.67 3.79 -15.57
N VAL A 174 -11.81 4.75 -14.67
CA VAL A 174 -12.73 5.89 -14.80
C VAL A 174 -11.92 7.18 -14.94
N SER A 175 -12.13 7.92 -16.03
CA SER A 175 -11.50 9.23 -16.28
C SER A 175 -12.53 10.34 -16.08
N LEU A 176 -12.35 11.17 -15.06
CA LEU A 176 -13.37 12.16 -14.68
C LEU A 176 -13.57 13.27 -15.72
N GLN A 177 -12.56 13.65 -16.51
CA GLN A 177 -12.66 14.67 -17.56
C GLN A 177 -12.98 14.08 -18.95
N ASP A 178 -13.48 12.85 -19.03
CA ASP A 178 -13.99 12.29 -20.28
C ASP A 178 -15.22 13.08 -20.77
N GLU A 179 -15.31 13.31 -22.08
CA GLU A 179 -16.40 14.07 -22.73
C GLU A 179 -17.78 13.47 -22.48
N LYS A 180 -17.86 12.17 -22.14
CA LYS A 180 -19.12 11.51 -21.78
C LYS A 180 -19.75 12.06 -20.49
N HIS A 181 -18.98 12.72 -19.63
CA HIS A 181 -19.45 13.21 -18.34
C HIS A 181 -20.07 14.60 -18.43
N VAL A 182 -21.30 14.73 -17.96
CA VAL A 182 -22.00 16.02 -17.85
C VAL A 182 -22.19 16.39 -16.38
N GLY A 183 -21.23 17.16 -15.85
CA GLY A 183 -21.24 17.64 -14.48
C GLY A 183 -20.83 16.59 -13.44
N PHE A 184 -20.72 17.03 -12.18
CA PHE A 184 -20.20 16.21 -11.08
C PHE A 184 -21.03 14.94 -10.80
N GLN A 185 -22.36 15.02 -10.89
CA GLN A 185 -23.21 13.84 -10.62
C GLN A 185 -23.02 12.74 -11.65
N SER A 186 -22.86 13.10 -12.93
CA SER A 186 -22.56 12.13 -13.99
C SER A 186 -21.24 11.39 -13.75
N MET A 187 -20.22 12.08 -13.20
CA MET A 187 -18.95 11.46 -12.82
C MET A 187 -19.12 10.48 -11.66
N VAL A 188 -19.87 10.88 -10.61
CA VAL A 188 -20.14 10.05 -9.43
C VAL A 188 -20.93 8.80 -9.82
N GLU A 189 -21.97 8.94 -10.65
CA GLU A 189 -22.79 7.81 -11.10
C GLU A 189 -21.99 6.78 -11.89
N ASP A 190 -21.05 7.20 -12.75
CA ASP A 190 -20.18 6.26 -13.48
C ASP A 190 -19.26 5.49 -12.52
N ILE A 191 -18.65 6.18 -11.54
CA ILE A 191 -17.84 5.50 -10.52
C ILE A 191 -18.68 4.48 -9.74
N LEU A 192 -19.90 4.84 -9.34
CA LEU A 192 -20.78 3.95 -8.59
C LEU A 192 -21.21 2.72 -9.41
N GLN A 193 -21.48 2.88 -10.71
CA GLN A 193 -21.79 1.77 -11.60
C GLN A 193 -20.61 0.79 -11.75
N VAL A 194 -19.39 1.32 -11.89
CA VAL A 194 -18.18 0.49 -11.93
C VAL A 194 -17.95 -0.20 -10.58
N ALA A 195 -18.09 0.52 -9.47
CA ALA A 195 -17.93 -0.03 -8.13
C ALA A 195 -18.95 -1.14 -7.85
N GLU A 196 -20.22 -0.96 -8.23
CA GLU A 196 -21.27 -1.98 -8.03
C GLU A 196 -20.98 -3.27 -8.83
N ARG A 197 -20.38 -3.15 -10.02
CA ARG A 197 -19.92 -4.32 -10.81
C ARG A 197 -18.80 -5.08 -10.11
N HIS A 198 -17.87 -4.38 -9.48
CA HIS A 198 -16.79 -5.00 -8.71
C HIS A 198 -17.31 -5.67 -7.44
N LEU A 199 -18.26 -5.04 -6.72
CA LEU A 199 -18.84 -5.61 -5.50
C LEU A 199 -19.68 -6.89 -5.75
N GLN A 200 -20.11 -7.13 -6.99
CA GLN A 200 -20.86 -8.33 -7.38
C GLN A 200 -19.98 -9.56 -7.65
N LYS A 201 -18.68 -9.37 -7.86
CA LYS A 201 -17.72 -10.47 -8.06
C LYS A 201 -17.38 -11.14 -6.73
#